data_AF-A0A3B9UXJ4-F1
#
_entry.id   AF-A0A3B9UXJ4-F1
#
_cell.length_a   1.000
_cell.length_b   1.000
_cell.length_c   1.000
_cell.angle_alpha   90.00
_cell.angle_beta   90.00
_cell.angle_gamma   90.00
#
_symmetry.space_group_name_H-M   'P 1'
#
loop_
_entity.id
_entity.type
_entity.pdbx_description
1 polymer ?
#
loop_
_entity_poly.entity_id
_entity_poly.type
_entity_poly.pdbx_seq_one_letter_code
_entity_poly.pdbx_strand_id
1 'polypeptide(L)'
;MEEILNDMGLKLKYAKTIYKTKGPFAGTGKERANELMKLFKDQNIKAIFDVSGGASANQILGYLDYEIIKKNNKPYFGMSGLSVILNSLYKCADIKTYHYTIAN
;
A
#
# COMPACT_ATOMS: atom_id res chain seq x y z
N MET A 1 14.05 -8.61 -2.04
CA MET A 1 12.57 -8.58 -2.00
C MET A 1 11.99 -9.14 -3.29
N GLU A 2 12.28 -8.57 -4.46
CA GLU A 2 11.71 -9.04 -5.73
C GLU A 2 12.02 -10.51 -6.02
N GLU A 3 13.28 -10.91 -5.86
CA GLU A 3 13.72 -12.31 -5.99
C GLU A 3 12.94 -13.23 -5.05
N ILE A 4 12.89 -12.90 -3.75
CA ILE A 4 12.13 -13.68 -2.75
C ILE A 4 10.66 -13.83 -3.14
N LEU A 5 10.01 -12.74 -3.59
CA LEU A 5 8.61 -12.80 -4.00
C LEU A 5 8.41 -13.62 -5.28
N ASN A 6 9.35 -13.54 -6.23
CA ASN A 6 9.34 -14.36 -7.44
C ASN A 6 9.58 -15.84 -7.12
N ASP A 7 10.48 -16.16 -6.18
CA ASP A 7 10.77 -17.52 -5.72
C ASP A 7 9.57 -18.15 -4.99
N MET A 8 8.75 -17.31 -4.33
CA MET A 8 7.44 -17.69 -3.81
C MET A 8 6.38 -17.91 -4.90
N GLY A 9 6.72 -17.73 -6.18
CA GLY A 9 5.82 -17.88 -7.32
C GLY A 9 4.85 -16.70 -7.53
N LEU A 10 5.10 -15.55 -6.90
CA LEU A 10 4.24 -14.38 -7.02
C LEU A 10 4.63 -13.54 -8.26
N LYS A 11 3.62 -12.96 -8.91
CA LYS A 11 3.82 -12.01 -10.01
C LYS A 11 3.79 -10.57 -9.48
N LEU A 12 4.86 -9.83 -9.74
CA LEU A 12 4.99 -8.45 -9.27
C LEU A 12 4.23 -7.48 -10.17
N LYS A 13 3.53 -6.53 -9.54
CA LYS A 13 2.91 -5.38 -10.19
C LYS A 13 3.21 -4.13 -9.37
N TYR A 14 3.79 -3.13 -10.02
CA TYR A 14 4.20 -1.89 -9.36
C TYR A 14 3.13 -0.81 -9.49
N ALA A 15 2.90 -0.06 -8.41
CA ALA A 15 2.09 1.16 -8.45
C ALA A 15 2.81 2.23 -9.28
N LYS A 16 2.08 3.05 -10.05
CA LYS A 16 2.74 4.07 -10.90
C LYS A 16 3.45 5.15 -10.07
N THR A 17 3.00 5.38 -8.84
CA THR A 17 3.61 6.36 -7.93
C THR A 17 4.94 5.90 -7.34
N ILE A 18 5.29 4.61 -7.36
CA ILE A 18 6.51 4.12 -6.69
C ILE A 18 7.80 4.67 -7.31
N TYR A 19 7.77 5.00 -8.61
CA TYR A 19 8.92 5.56 -9.35
C TYR A 19 8.80 7.06 -9.60
N LYS A 20 7.79 7.74 -9.04
CA LYS A 20 7.67 9.19 -9.20
C LYS A 20 8.74 9.87 -8.35
N THR A 21 9.64 10.59 -9.01
CA THR A 21 10.70 11.39 -8.36
C THR A 21 10.38 12.89 -8.30
N LYS A 22 9.25 13.31 -8.87
CA LYS A 22 8.86 14.73 -8.91
C LYS A 22 8.21 15.14 -7.59
N GLY A 23 8.85 16.08 -6.90
CA GLY A 23 8.43 16.59 -5.59
C GLY A 23 8.83 15.67 -4.43
N PRO A 24 8.65 16.12 -3.18
CA PRO A 24 9.24 15.47 -2.00
C PRO A 24 8.66 14.10 -1.66
N PHE A 25 7.48 13.73 -2.20
CA PHE A 25 6.70 12.58 -1.73
C PHE A 25 6.12 11.70 -2.86
N ALA A 26 6.78 11.64 -4.02
CA ALA A 26 6.35 10.80 -5.15
C ALA A 26 4.91 11.07 -5.66
N GLY A 27 4.50 12.34 -5.58
CA GLY A 27 3.16 12.81 -5.94
C GLY A 27 2.35 13.33 -4.75
N THR A 28 1.18 13.90 -5.04
CA THR A 28 0.24 14.40 -4.03
C THR A 28 -0.39 13.26 -3.22
N GLY A 29 -0.90 13.56 -2.02
CA GLY A 29 -1.65 12.58 -1.21
C GLY A 29 -2.81 11.94 -1.98
N LYS A 30 -3.55 12.73 -2.78
CA LYS A 30 -4.65 12.25 -3.63
C LYS A 30 -4.17 11.31 -4.73
N GLU A 31 -3.07 11.61 -5.41
CA GLU A 31 -2.51 10.70 -6.44
C GLU A 31 -2.08 9.37 -5.84
N ARG A 32 -1.38 9.39 -4.69
CA ARG A 32 -0.96 8.17 -3.98
C ARG A 32 -2.15 7.35 -3.48
N ALA A 33 -3.17 8.01 -2.92
CA ALA A 33 -4.42 7.37 -2.54
C ALA A 33 -5.11 6.69 -3.74
N ASN A 34 -5.19 7.39 -4.88
CA ASN A 34 -5.79 6.84 -6.09
C ASN A 34 -5.04 5.60 -6.60
N GLU A 35 -3.71 5.58 -6.55
CA GLU A 35 -2.94 4.38 -6.90
C GLU A 35 -3.20 3.23 -5.92
N LEU A 36 -3.24 3.49 -4.61
CA LEU A 36 -3.58 2.46 -3.62
C LEU A 36 -5.00 1.90 -3.86
N MET A 37 -5.98 2.77 -4.13
CA MET A 37 -7.34 2.35 -4.46
C MET A 37 -7.41 1.50 -5.73
N LYS A 38 -6.57 1.75 -6.74
CA LYS A 38 -6.47 0.90 -7.93
C LYS A 38 -5.98 -0.51 -7.58
N LEU A 39 -4.97 -0.62 -6.70
CA LEU A 39 -4.46 -1.92 -6.25
C LEU A 39 -5.50 -2.71 -5.45
N PHE A 40 -6.29 -2.04 -4.61
CA PHE A 40 -7.40 -2.69 -3.92
C PHE A 40 -8.48 -3.15 -4.91
N LYS A 41 -8.91 -2.31 -5.85
CA LYS A 41 -9.95 -2.66 -6.84
C LYS A 41 -9.55 -3.77 -7.82
N ASP A 42 -8.26 -3.96 -8.07
CA ASP A 42 -7.76 -5.00 -8.98
C ASP A 42 -7.85 -6.41 -8.36
N GLN A 43 -8.74 -7.25 -8.90
CA GLN A 43 -8.98 -8.61 -8.41
C GLN A 43 -7.80 -9.57 -8.61
N ASN A 44 -6.85 -9.22 -9.49
CA ASN A 44 -5.64 -10.00 -9.70
C ASN A 44 -4.60 -9.78 -8.60
N ILE A 45 -4.71 -8.68 -7.86
CA ILE A 45 -3.79 -8.36 -6.75
C ILE A 45 -4.23 -9.11 -5.50
N LYS A 46 -3.35 -9.99 -5.01
CA LYS A 46 -3.59 -10.84 -3.83
C LYS A 46 -2.99 -10.29 -2.54
N ALA A 47 -1.99 -9.42 -2.63
CA ALA A 47 -1.36 -8.76 -1.50
C ALA A 47 -0.77 -7.42 -1.95
N ILE A 48 -0.67 -6.46 -1.03
CA ILE A 48 -0.04 -5.15 -1.30
C ILE A 48 1.15 -4.98 -0.37
N PHE A 49 2.33 -4.81 -0.94
CA PHE A 49 3.55 -4.45 -0.21
C PHE A 49 3.87 -2.98 -0.47
N ASP A 50 3.72 -2.16 0.56
CA ASP A 50 4.06 -0.75 0.50
C ASP A 50 5.46 -0.54 1.08
N VAL A 51 6.37 -0.08 0.23
CA VAL A 51 7.77 0.22 0.54
C VAL A 51 8.03 1.73 0.64
N SER A 52 7.00 2.57 0.52
CA SER A 52 7.17 4.02 0.39
C SER A 52 7.56 4.71 1.70
N GLY A 53 7.08 4.20 2.85
CA GLY A 53 7.47 4.70 4.17
C GLY A 53 7.25 6.21 4.38
N GLY A 54 7.98 6.78 5.33
CA GLY A 54 8.16 8.22 5.48
C GLY A 54 7.02 9.00 6.15
N ALA A 55 7.27 10.28 6.38
CA ALA A 55 6.44 11.17 7.19
C ALA A 55 5.13 11.63 6.52
N SER A 56 4.93 11.32 5.24
CA SER A 56 3.79 11.80 4.43
C SER A 56 2.73 10.72 4.15
N ALA A 57 2.84 9.56 4.79
CA ALA A 57 1.89 8.45 4.66
C ALA A 57 0.47 8.85 5.08
N ASN A 58 0.33 9.66 6.13
CA ASN A 58 -0.95 10.14 6.64
C ASN A 58 -1.75 11.00 5.63
N GLN A 59 -1.09 11.61 4.64
CA GLN A 59 -1.74 12.50 3.66
C GLN A 59 -2.74 11.77 2.74
N ILE A 60 -2.70 10.44 2.67
CA ILE A 60 -3.61 9.68 1.80
C ILE A 60 -4.95 9.37 2.50
N LEU A 61 -5.00 9.41 3.84
CA LEU A 61 -6.08 8.81 4.63
C LEU A 61 -7.46 9.39 4.31
N GLY A 62 -7.54 10.70 4.08
CA GLY A 62 -8.78 11.40 3.74
C GLY A 62 -9.31 11.13 2.32
N TYR A 63 -8.55 10.41 1.49
CA TYR A 63 -8.92 10.09 0.11
C TYR A 63 -9.22 8.60 -0.10
N LEU A 64 -9.08 7.78 0.95
CA LEU A 64 -9.36 6.34 0.88
C LEU A 64 -10.86 6.08 1.05
N ASP A 65 -11.41 5.25 0.18
CA ASP A 65 -12.77 4.72 0.33
C ASP A 65 -12.68 3.36 1.03
N TYR A 66 -12.86 3.40 2.36
CA TYR A 66 -12.72 2.23 3.22
C TYR A 66 -13.80 1.17 2.96
N GLU A 67 -14.98 1.55 2.47
CA GLU A 67 -16.03 0.59 2.11
C GLU A 67 -15.65 -0.21 0.87
N ILE A 68 -15.07 0.46 -0.14
CA ILE A 68 -14.52 -0.24 -1.30
C ILE A 68 -13.33 -1.12 -0.89
N ILE A 69 -12.42 -0.61 -0.05
CA ILE A 69 -11.28 -1.40 0.44
C ILE A 69 -11.75 -2.67 1.14
N LYS A 70 -12.72 -2.55 2.06
CA LYS A 70 -13.30 -3.67 2.80
C LYS A 70 -13.89 -4.73 1.89
N LYS A 71 -14.61 -4.32 0.83
CA LYS A 71 -15.16 -5.23 -0.18
C LYS A 71 -14.09 -5.95 -1.00
N ASN A 72 -12.90 -5.37 -1.10
CA ASN A 72 -11.76 -5.91 -1.85
C ASN A 72 -10.64 -6.38 -0.91
N ASN A 73 -11.02 -7.15 0.11
CA ASN A 73 -10.13 -7.53 1.20
C ASN A 73 -8.88 -8.26 0.69
N LYS A 74 -7.71 -7.68 0.95
CA LYS A 74 -6.40 -8.27 0.68
C LYS A 74 -5.39 -7.76 1.71
N PRO A 75 -4.44 -8.60 2.13
CA PRO A 75 -3.46 -8.21 3.12
C PRO A 75 -2.57 -7.06 2.64
N TYR A 76 -2.27 -6.16 3.57
CA TYR A 76 -1.43 -4.99 3.33
C TYR A 76 -0.21 -5.03 4.26
N PHE A 77 0.98 -4.86 3.68
CA PHE A 77 2.27 -4.95 4.35
C PHE A 77 2.95 -3.58 4.28
N GLY A 78 3.37 -3.06 5.43
CA GLY A 78 4.04 -1.77 5.54
C GLY A 78 4.95 -1.70 6.77
N MET A 79 5.68 -0.60 6.93
CA MET A 79 6.52 -0.35 8.11
C MET A 79 6.74 1.14 8.36
N SER A 80 7.23 1.48 9.56
CA SER A 80 7.59 2.85 9.96
C SER A 80 6.41 3.81 9.81
N GLY A 81 6.55 4.91 9.07
CA GLY A 81 5.48 5.90 8.85
C GLY A 81 4.17 5.31 8.29
N LEU A 82 4.23 4.15 7.62
CA LEU A 82 3.03 3.43 7.14
C LEU A 82 2.16 2.86 8.26
N SER A 83 2.60 2.91 9.52
CA SER A 83 1.79 2.52 10.69
C SER A 83 0.43 3.23 10.71
N VAL A 84 0.36 4.49 10.24
CA VAL A 84 -0.92 5.22 10.17
C VAL A 84 -1.90 4.59 9.17
N ILE A 85 -1.39 4.05 8.06
CA ILE A 85 -2.19 3.34 7.06
C ILE A 85 -2.52 1.93 7.54
N LEU A 86 -1.58 1.22 8.15
CA LEU A 86 -1.81 -0.10 8.73
C LEU A 86 -2.95 -0.07 9.75
N ASN A 87 -2.93 0.93 10.65
CA ASN A 87 -3.97 1.09 11.67
C ASN A 87 -5.31 1.53 11.06
N SER A 88 -5.31 2.44 10.07
CA SER A 88 -6.57 2.89 9.46
C SER A 88 -7.25 1.78 8.66
N LEU A 89 -6.50 1.00 7.89
CA LEU A 89 -7.02 -0.13 7.12
C LEU A 89 -7.58 -1.23 8.03
N TYR A 90 -6.89 -1.55 9.12
CA TYR A 90 -7.38 -2.50 10.11
C TYR A 90 -8.68 -1.99 10.75
N LYS A 91 -8.67 -0.76 11.29
CA LYS A 91 -9.79 -0.22 12.05
C LYS A 91 -11.03 0.06 11.20
N CYS A 92 -10.84 0.64 10.01
CA CYS A 92 -11.95 1.14 9.20
C CYS A 92 -12.41 0.16 8.12
N ALA A 93 -11.58 -0.81 7.72
CA ALA A 93 -11.89 -1.72 6.62
C ALA A 93 -11.68 -3.21 6.95
N ASP A 94 -11.33 -3.57 8.19
CA ASP A 94 -11.10 -4.95 8.62
C ASP A 94 -10.08 -5.71 7.74
N ILE A 95 -9.07 -4.96 7.28
CA ILE A 95 -7.98 -5.51 6.47
C ILE A 95 -6.93 -6.10 7.42
N LYS A 96 -6.47 -7.32 7.10
CA LYS A 96 -5.30 -7.90 7.75
C LYS A 96 -4.06 -7.11 7.38
N THR A 97 -3.41 -6.51 8.36
CA THR A 97 -2.23 -5.68 8.18
C THR A 97 -1.01 -6.26 8.88
N TYR A 98 0.16 -6.07 8.28
CA TYR A 98 1.41 -6.63 8.79
C TYR A 98 2.51 -5.58 8.79
N HIS A 99 3.20 -5.48 9.94
CA HIS A 99 4.49 -4.84 10.02
C HIS A 99 5.54 -5.79 9.47
N TYR A 100 6.31 -5.37 8.47
CA TYR A 100 7.38 -6.19 7.91
C TYR A 100 8.66 -5.39 7.76
N THR A 101 9.80 -6.07 7.79
CA THR A 101 11.09 -5.46 7.50
C THR A 101 11.73 -6.22 6.36
N ILE A 102 12.32 -5.51 5.40
CA ILE A 102 13.23 -6.13 4.45
C ILE A 102 14.56 -6.26 5.20
N ALA A 103 14.90 -7.47 5.62
CA ALA A 103 16.25 -7.77 6.10
C ALA A 103 17.18 -7.87 4.88
N ASN A 104 18.30 -7.16 4.94
CA ASN A 104 19.39 -7.27 3.96
C ASN A 104 20.29 -8.45 4.28
#